data_AF-A0A961P9B6-F1
#
_entry.id   AF-A0A961P9B6-F1
#
_cell.length_a   1.000
_cell.length_b   1.000
_cell.length_c   1.000
_cell.angle_alpha   90.00
_cell.angle_beta   90.00
_cell.angle_gamma   90.00
#
_symmetry.space_group_name_H-M   'P 1'
#
loop_
_entity.id
_entity.type
_entity.pdbx_description
1 polymer ?
#
loop_
_entity_poly.entity_id
_entity_poly.type
_entity_poly.pdbx_seq_one_letter_code
_entity_poly.pdbx_strand_id
1 'polypeptide(L)' 'CGQIDIGNALTEMARKMTTGMPQADGAIKVEAVMDVAHVASSVRYMASLPLEANVQFMTVMATNMPFIGRG' A
#
# COMPACT_ATOMS: atom_id res chain seq x y z
N CYS A 1 -15.62 -11.91 -4.85
CA CYS A 1 -14.17 -12.00 -4.58
C CYS A 1 -13.56 -10.64 -4.88
N GLY A 2 -12.58 -10.20 -4.10
CA GLY A 2 -11.98 -8.88 -4.23
C GLY A 2 -10.46 -8.95 -4.07
N GLN A 3 -9.76 -8.00 -4.71
CA GLN A 3 -8.32 -7.83 -4.60
C GLN A 3 -8.01 -6.52 -3.88
N ILE A 4 -6.98 -6.55 -3.02
CA ILE A 4 -6.41 -5.35 -2.40
C ILE A 4 -4.91 -5.29 -2.68
N ASP A 5 -4.49 -4.20 -3.31
CA ASP A 5 -3.08 -3.87 -3.56
C ASP A 5 -2.59 -2.91 -2.48
N ILE A 6 -1.45 -3.21 -1.86
CA ILE A 6 -0.92 -2.46 -0.71
C ILE A 6 0.43 -1.84 -1.06
N GLY A 7 0.51 -0.51 -0.99
CA GLY A 7 1.75 0.25 -1.17
C GLY A 7 2.36 0.70 0.15
N ASN A 8 3.54 0.19 0.49
CA ASN A 8 4.38 0.66 1.59
C ASN A 8 3.70 0.73 2.98
N ALA A 9 3.01 -0.34 3.39
CA ALA A 9 2.56 -0.50 4.78
C ALA A 9 3.73 -0.88 5.69
N LEU A 10 3.94 -0.13 6.78
CA LEU A 10 5.05 -0.32 7.70
C LEU A 10 4.89 -1.60 8.53
N THR A 11 5.61 -2.62 8.11
CA THR A 11 5.79 -3.90 8.79
C THR A 11 7.28 -4.15 8.98
N GLU A 12 7.64 -5.26 9.65
CA GLU A 12 9.03 -5.69 9.71
C GLU A 12 9.67 -5.85 8.33
N MET A 13 8.94 -6.42 7.36
CA MET A 13 9.43 -6.61 5.99
C MET A 13 9.64 -5.27 5.27
N ALA A 14 8.76 -4.29 5.52
CA ALA A 14 8.80 -2.98 4.88
C ALA A 14 9.77 -1.99 5.55
N ARG A 15 10.41 -2.34 6.68
CA ARG A 15 11.42 -1.46 7.32
C ARG A 15 12.54 -1.04 6.36
N LYS A 16 12.89 -1.85 5.36
CA LYS A 16 13.92 -1.50 4.36
C LYS A 16 13.52 -0.28 3.51
N MET A 17 12.22 -0.04 3.32
CA MET A 17 11.70 1.12 2.58
C MET A 17 12.06 2.43 3.27
N THR A 18 12.19 2.42 4.61
CA THR A 18 12.59 3.60 5.38
C THR A 18 14.11 3.84 5.37
N THR A 19 14.90 2.89 4.89
CA THR A 19 16.37 2.99 4.83
C THR A 19 16.91 3.21 3.43
N GLY A 20 16.07 3.09 2.40
CA GLY A 20 16.42 3.38 1.01
C GLY A 20 16.07 2.22 0.07
N MET A 21 15.46 2.56 -1.06
CA MET A 21 15.09 1.64 -2.14
C MET A 21 15.55 2.19 -3.50
N PRO A 22 15.94 1.31 -4.44
CA PRO A 22 16.20 1.70 -5.82
C PRO A 22 14.98 2.33 -6.48
N GLN A 23 15.18 3.49 -7.09
CA GLN A 23 14.17 4.24 -7.84
C GLN A 23 14.36 4.03 -9.35
N ALA A 24 13.37 4.45 -10.15
CA ALA A 24 13.41 4.31 -11.61
C ALA A 24 14.59 5.07 -12.26
N ASP A 25 15.03 6.18 -11.65
CA ASP A 25 16.21 6.96 -12.06
C ASP A 25 17.55 6.30 -11.63
N GLY A 26 17.50 5.13 -10.99
CA GLY A 26 18.66 4.40 -10.48
C GLY A 26 19.19 4.90 -9.14
N ALA A 27 18.64 5.97 -8.57
CA ALA A 27 19.06 6.46 -7.26
C ALA A 27 18.49 5.60 -6.11
N ILE A 28 19.15 5.62 -4.96
CA ILE A 28 18.60 5.06 -3.70
C ILE A 28 17.93 6.20 -2.94
N LYS A 29 16.61 6.08 -2.68
CA LYS A 29 15.85 7.07 -1.91
C LYS A 29 14.99 6.38 -0.86
N VAL A 30 14.78 7.05 0.28
CA VAL A 30 13.81 6.62 1.30
C VAL A 30 12.41 6.78 0.73
N GLU A 31 11.57 5.75 0.90
CA GLU A 31 10.18 5.80 0.49
C GLU A 31 9.25 6.08 1.67
N ALA A 32 8.18 6.83 1.42
CA ALA A 32 7.14 7.04 2.40
C ALA A 32 6.45 5.71 2.76
N VAL A 33 6.08 5.58 4.03
CA VAL A 33 5.34 4.43 4.56
C VAL A 33 4.05 4.88 5.23
N MET A 34 3.08 3.98 5.36
CA MET A 34 1.85 4.18 6.12
C MET A 34 1.75 3.17 7.26
N ASP A 35 0.97 3.47 8.29
CA ASP A 35 0.66 2.50 9.35
C ASP A 35 -0.11 1.29 8.77
N VAL A 36 0.33 0.07 9.11
CA VAL A 36 -0.32 -1.18 8.72
C VAL A 36 -1.77 -1.28 9.22
N ALA A 37 -2.14 -0.53 10.28
CA ALA A 37 -3.52 -0.45 10.77
C ALA A 37 -4.51 0.04 9.70
N HIS A 38 -4.06 0.85 8.72
CA HIS A 38 -4.90 1.29 7.60
C HIS A 38 -5.23 0.14 6.64
N VAL A 39 -4.28 -0.79 6.42
CA VAL A 39 -4.53 -2.02 5.65
C VAL A 39 -5.57 -2.88 6.36
N ALA A 40 -5.39 -3.10 7.66
CA ALA A 40 -6.32 -3.90 8.45
C ALA A 40 -7.75 -3.33 8.43
N SER A 41 -7.87 -2.00 8.54
CA SER A 41 -9.15 -1.29 8.45
C SER A 41 -9.81 -1.44 7.07
N SER A 42 -8.99 -1.41 6.01
CA SER A 42 -9.45 -1.55 4.63
C SER A 42 -9.97 -2.97 4.33
N VAL A 43 -9.22 -4.00 4.77
CA VAL A 43 -9.67 -5.40 4.68
C VAL A 43 -10.94 -5.63 5.49
N ARG A 44 -11.03 -5.06 6.69
CA ARG A 44 -12.24 -5.12 7.52
C ARG A 44 -13.44 -4.50 6.80
N TYR A 45 -13.26 -3.35 6.15
CA TYR A 45 -14.31 -2.72 5.36
C TYR A 45 -14.77 -3.64 4.22
N MET A 46 -13.85 -4.19 3.43
CA MET A 46 -14.16 -5.13 2.34
C MET A 46 -14.97 -6.34 2.85
N ALA A 47 -14.57 -6.91 4.00
CA ALA A 47 -15.25 -8.04 4.62
C ALA A 47 -16.61 -7.69 5.27
N SER A 48 -16.86 -6.41 5.58
CA SER A 48 -18.10 -5.95 6.23
C SER A 48 -19.26 -5.73 5.26
N LEU A 49 -19.01 -5.80 3.95
CA LEU A 49 -20.04 -5.59 2.94
C LEU A 49 -21.05 -6.75 2.90
N PRO A 50 -22.34 -6.45 2.63
CA PRO A 50 -23.33 -7.50 2.43
C PRO A 50 -23.04 -8.26 1.11
N LEU A 51 -23.61 -9.46 0.96
CA LEU A 51 -23.24 -10.38 -0.14
C LEU A 51 -23.57 -9.83 -1.54
N GLU A 52 -24.52 -8.90 -1.65
CA GLU A 52 -24.86 -8.19 -2.89
C GLU A 52 -23.84 -7.10 -3.30
N ALA A 53 -22.90 -6.76 -2.41
CA ALA A 53 -21.89 -5.73 -2.64
C ALA A 53 -20.47 -6.32 -2.61
N ASN A 54 -19.60 -5.83 -3.48
CA ASN A 54 -18.23 -6.30 -3.57
C ASN A 54 -17.28 -5.16 -3.95
N VAL A 55 -16.19 -5.04 -3.19
CA VAL A 55 -15.02 -4.28 -3.64
C VAL A 55 -14.20 -5.20 -4.53
N GLN A 56 -14.34 -5.04 -5.84
CA GLN A 56 -13.61 -5.89 -6.80
C GLN A 56 -12.10 -5.60 -6.76
N PHE A 57 -11.71 -4.33 -6.67
CA PHE A 57 -10.33 -3.87 -6.59
C PHE A 57 -10.22 -2.68 -5.64
N MET A 58 -9.15 -2.66 -4.84
CA MET A 58 -8.80 -1.55 -3.96
C MET A 58 -7.28 -1.39 -3.95
N THR A 59 -6.78 -0.16 -4.05
CA THR A 59 -5.37 0.15 -3.78
C THR A 59 -5.29 1.05 -2.56
N VAL A 60 -4.49 0.67 -1.56
CA VAL A 60 -4.21 1.49 -0.38
C VAL A 60 -2.70 1.66 -0.28
N MET A 61 -2.23 2.89 -0.24
CA MET A 61 -0.80 3.19 -0.33
C MET A 61 -0.41 4.39 0.51
N ALA A 62 0.86 4.44 0.92
CA ALA A 62 1.44 5.66 1.49
C ALA A 62 1.35 6.81 0.46
N THR A 63 0.77 7.94 0.85
CA THR A 63 0.40 9.04 -0.06
C THR A 63 1.56 9.56 -0.92
N ASN A 64 2.77 9.59 -0.36
CA ASN A 64 3.96 10.11 -1.03
C ASN A 64 4.88 8.99 -1.56
N MET A 65 4.40 7.76 -1.65
CA MET A 65 5.12 6.67 -2.32
C MET A 65 5.17 6.96 -3.83
N PRO A 66 6.32 6.77 -4.50
CA PRO A 66 6.48 7.04 -5.93
C PRO A 66 5.85 5.92 -6.79
N PHE A 67 4.53 5.81 -6.74
CA PHE A 67 3.75 4.81 -7.49
C PHE A 67 2.88 5.45 -8.58
N ILE A 68 2.22 6.58 -8.28
CA ILE A 68 1.38 7.30 -9.24
C ILE A 68 2.21 8.42 -9.88
N GLY A 69 2.70 8.18 -11.09
CA GLY A 69 3.56 9.10 -11.85
C GLY A 69 4.27 8.39 -13.01
N ARG A 70 5.02 9.13 -13.84
CA ARG A 70 5.97 8.51 -14.79
C ARG A 70 7.29 8.29 -14.04
N GLY A 71 7.71 7.03 -13.95
CA GLY A 71 9.05 6.64 -13.49
C GLY A 71 10.12 6.99 -14.51
#